data_AF-A0A2K3N2S8-F1
#
_entry.id   AF-A0A2K3N2S8-F1
#
_cell.length_a   1.000
_cell.length_b   1.000
_cell.length_c   1.000
_cell.angle_alpha   90.00
_cell.angle_beta   90.00
_cell.angle_gamma   90.00
#
_symmetry.space_group_name_H-M   'P 1'
#
loop_
_entity.id
_entity.type
_entity.pdbx_description
1 polymer ?
#
loop_
_entity_poly.entity_id
_entity_poly.type
_entity_poly.pdbx_seq_one_letter_code
_entity_poly.pdbx_strand_id
1 'polypeptide(L)'
;VLASAQSATVTATYNLYQPEQHNWDLLVESVFCATFDADQPLSWRSKYGWTAFCGPVGPQGPDSCGRCLKVTNTRTGDEQIARIIDQCHNGGLDLDVSVFQSLDSDGNGNDQGHLIVNYDFVDCGD
;
A
#
# COMPACT_ATOMS: atom_id res chain seq x y z
N VAL A 1 2.25 -26.58 -8.96
CA VAL A 1 1.11 -25.68 -8.67
C VAL A 1 1.39 -24.39 -9.40
N LEU A 2 0.54 -23.98 -10.35
CA LEU A 2 0.67 -22.69 -11.01
C LEU A 2 0.51 -21.62 -9.92
N ALA A 3 1.54 -20.82 -9.67
CA ALA A 3 1.41 -19.65 -8.81
C ALA A 3 0.42 -18.71 -9.50
N SER A 4 -0.82 -18.66 -9.01
CA SER A 4 -1.76 -17.62 -9.43
C SER A 4 -1.15 -16.30 -9.00
N ALA A 5 -0.77 -15.46 -9.97
CA ALA A 5 -0.42 -14.08 -9.71
C ALA A 5 -1.59 -13.44 -8.94
N GLN A 6 -1.33 -12.94 -7.73
CA GLN A 6 -2.32 -12.21 -6.95
C GLN A 6 -2.22 -10.76 -7.38
N SER A 7 -3.04 -10.37 -8.35
CA SER A 7 -3.04 -9.03 -8.92
C SER A 7 -4.42 -8.60 -9.39
N ALA A 8 -4.66 -7.30 -9.40
CA ALA A 8 -5.86 -6.70 -9.94
C ALA A 8 -5.63 -5.22 -10.30
N THR A 9 -6.45 -4.69 -11.20
CA THR A 9 -6.57 -3.25 -11.44
C THR A 9 -7.70 -2.67 -10.59
N VAL A 10 -7.39 -1.67 -9.78
CA VAL A 10 -8.30 -1.08 -8.79
C VAL A 10 -8.17 0.43 -8.73
N THR A 11 -9.13 1.06 -8.07
CA THR A 11 -9.02 2.44 -7.60
C THR A 11 -8.07 2.50 -6.40
N ALA A 12 -7.17 3.48 -6.39
CA ALA A 12 -6.33 3.81 -5.25
C ALA A 12 -6.59 5.25 -4.81
N THR A 13 -6.98 5.43 -3.55
CA THR A 13 -7.05 6.75 -2.90
C THR A 13 -5.77 7.02 -2.12
N TYR A 14 -5.74 8.12 -1.37
CA TYR A 14 -4.67 8.40 -0.44
C TYR A 14 -5.18 8.71 0.97
N ASN A 15 -4.35 8.37 1.95
CA ASN A 15 -4.48 8.72 3.34
C ASN A 15 -3.19 9.45 3.81
N LEU A 16 -3.30 10.25 4.86
CA LEU A 16 -2.19 11.01 5.43
C LEU A 16 -1.53 10.26 6.58
N TYR A 17 -1.01 9.05 6.33
CA TYR A 17 -0.27 8.29 7.35
C TYR A 17 1.05 9.00 7.72
N GLN A 18 1.73 9.59 6.74
CA GLN A 18 2.96 10.38 6.91
C GLN A 18 4.00 9.69 7.81
N PRO A 19 4.34 8.41 7.53
CA PRO A 19 5.05 7.56 8.47
C PRO A 19 6.42 8.13 8.89
N GLU A 20 7.10 8.89 8.03
CA GLU A 20 8.37 9.54 8.37
C GLU A 20 8.23 10.52 9.56
N GLN A 21 7.08 11.20 9.70
CA GLN A 21 6.83 12.13 10.80
C GLN A 21 6.62 11.40 12.15
N HIS A 22 6.24 10.13 12.08
CA HIS A 22 5.90 9.30 13.23
C HIS A 22 6.91 8.15 13.43
N ASN A 23 8.13 8.29 12.90
CA ASN A 23 9.20 7.29 13.00
C ASN A 23 8.76 5.88 12.56
N TRP A 24 7.88 5.84 11.56
CA TRP A 24 7.28 4.63 10.99
C TRP A 24 6.57 3.78 12.05
N ASP A 25 6.04 4.39 13.11
CA ASP A 25 5.39 3.69 14.22
C ASP A 25 3.92 3.38 13.89
N LEU A 26 3.61 2.09 13.72
CA LEU A 26 2.25 1.63 13.41
C LEU A 26 1.26 1.94 14.54
N LEU A 27 1.71 2.09 15.79
CA LEU A 27 0.83 2.37 16.93
C LEU A 27 0.34 3.81 16.94
N VAL A 28 1.15 4.76 16.43
CA VAL A 28 0.77 6.18 16.36
C VAL A 28 -0.42 6.37 15.42
N GLU A 29 -0.39 5.70 14.28
CA GLU A 29 -1.45 5.76 13.27
C GLU A 29 -2.64 4.85 13.60
N SER A 30 -2.55 4.04 14.67
CA SER A 30 -3.59 3.07 15.08
C SER A 30 -4.07 2.17 13.93
N VAL A 31 -3.14 1.82 13.03
CA VAL A 31 -3.46 1.03 11.83
C VAL A 31 -3.81 -0.40 12.19
N PHE A 32 -4.61 -1.05 11.37
CA PHE A 32 -5.09 -2.41 11.64
C PHE A 32 -3.96 -3.40 11.92
N CYS A 33 -2.85 -3.32 11.19
CA CYS A 33 -1.74 -4.27 11.35
C CYS A 33 -0.83 -4.00 12.55
N ALA A 34 -1.05 -2.93 13.33
CA ALA A 34 -0.25 -2.64 14.51
C ALA A 34 -0.27 -3.79 15.54
N THR A 35 -1.38 -4.53 15.63
CA THR A 35 -1.52 -5.71 16.50
C THR A 35 -0.51 -6.83 16.17
N PHE A 36 -0.03 -6.89 14.92
CA PHE A 36 0.81 -7.98 14.42
C PHE A 36 2.25 -7.54 14.14
N ASP A 37 2.42 -6.30 13.65
CA ASP A 37 3.69 -5.85 13.05
C ASP A 37 4.34 -4.64 13.75
N ALA A 38 3.75 -4.11 14.83
CA ALA A 38 4.31 -2.93 15.52
C ALA A 38 5.74 -3.15 16.06
N ASP A 39 6.04 -4.37 16.50
CA ASP A 39 7.36 -4.74 17.07
C ASP A 39 8.45 -5.00 16.02
N GLN A 40 8.11 -4.93 14.73
CA GLN A 40 9.09 -5.07 13.65
C GLN A 40 10.17 -3.99 13.75
N PRO A 41 11.43 -4.28 13.38
CA PRO A 41 12.51 -3.30 13.45
C PRO A 41 12.22 -2.12 12.52
N LEU A 42 12.77 -0.93 12.86
CA LEU A 42 12.60 0.27 12.04
C LEU A 42 12.99 0.01 10.58
N SER A 43 14.07 -0.74 10.34
CA SER A 43 14.53 -1.10 8.99
C SER A 43 13.49 -1.87 8.16
N TRP A 44 12.58 -2.60 8.81
CA TRP A 44 11.47 -3.29 8.16
C TRP A 44 10.29 -2.35 7.93
N ARG A 45 9.92 -1.59 8.97
CA ARG A 45 8.78 -0.65 8.95
C ARG A 45 8.99 0.49 7.95
N SER A 46 10.24 0.94 7.78
CA SER A 46 10.63 2.05 6.91
C SER A 46 11.18 1.62 5.54
N LYS A 47 11.10 0.34 5.19
CA LYS A 47 11.69 -0.16 3.93
C LYS A 47 10.93 0.30 2.70
N TYR A 48 9.61 0.39 2.81
CA TYR A 48 8.68 0.73 1.75
C TYR A 48 7.62 1.69 2.29
N GLY A 49 7.05 2.51 1.42
CA GLY A 49 5.91 3.35 1.77
C GLY A 49 4.69 2.51 2.18
N TRP A 50 3.72 3.15 2.83
CA TRP A 50 2.59 2.45 3.46
C TRP A 50 1.33 2.45 2.61
N THR A 51 0.48 1.44 2.80
CA THR A 51 -0.87 1.39 2.23
C THR A 51 -1.82 0.54 3.07
N ALA A 52 -3.12 0.89 3.02
CA ALA A 52 -4.21 -0.03 3.34
C ALA A 52 -4.60 -0.89 2.14
N PHE A 53 -4.97 -2.14 2.40
CA PHE A 53 -5.41 -3.07 1.36
C PHE A 53 -6.83 -3.59 1.59
N CYS A 54 -7.62 -3.60 0.53
CA CYS A 54 -8.94 -4.24 0.46
C CYS A 54 -9.31 -4.59 -0.98
N GLY A 55 -8.30 -4.91 -1.78
CA GLY A 55 -8.44 -5.25 -3.19
C GLY A 55 -9.14 -6.59 -3.39
N PRO A 56 -9.71 -6.84 -4.58
CA PRO A 56 -10.56 -8.01 -4.84
C PRO A 56 -9.78 -9.34 -4.92
N VAL A 57 -8.44 -9.29 -5.07
CA VAL A 57 -7.58 -10.47 -5.25
C VAL A 57 -6.39 -10.41 -4.30
N GLY A 58 -6.28 -11.38 -3.40
CA GLY A 58 -5.21 -11.46 -2.40
C GLY A 58 -5.74 -11.82 -1.02
N PRO A 59 -4.84 -12.10 -0.05
CA PRO A 59 -5.25 -12.27 1.35
C PRO A 59 -5.91 -10.99 1.87
N GLN A 60 -6.76 -11.14 2.88
CA GLN A 60 -7.49 -10.01 3.48
C GLN A 60 -7.22 -9.96 4.98
N GLY A 61 -7.37 -8.78 5.57
CA GLY A 61 -7.23 -8.59 7.02
C GLY A 61 -5.86 -9.06 7.52
N PRO A 62 -5.78 -9.86 8.61
CA PRO A 62 -4.51 -10.24 9.23
C PRO A 62 -3.53 -10.93 8.27
N ASP A 63 -4.03 -11.73 7.32
CA ASP A 63 -3.17 -12.47 6.37
C ASP A 63 -2.50 -11.56 5.32
N SER A 64 -2.95 -10.30 5.21
CA SER A 64 -2.37 -9.30 4.31
C SER A 64 -1.32 -8.42 4.99
N CYS A 65 -1.33 -8.36 6.33
CA CYS A 65 -0.43 -7.50 7.10
C CYS A 65 1.04 -7.82 6.81
N GLY A 66 1.82 -6.76 6.60
CA GLY A 66 3.25 -6.83 6.34
C GLY A 66 3.63 -7.28 4.94
N ARG A 67 2.70 -7.71 4.09
CA ARG A 67 2.99 -8.10 2.69
C ARG A 67 3.21 -6.86 1.82
N CYS A 68 3.91 -7.04 0.69
CA CYS A 68 4.25 -5.96 -0.23
C CYS A 68 3.51 -6.07 -1.56
N LEU A 69 3.15 -4.90 -2.09
CA LEU A 69 2.53 -4.72 -3.38
C LEU A 69 3.44 -3.90 -4.28
N LYS A 70 3.70 -4.39 -5.49
CA LYS A 70 4.18 -3.54 -6.58
C LYS A 70 2.95 -2.86 -7.18
N VAL A 71 2.84 -1.54 -7.01
CA VAL A 71 1.73 -0.73 -7.51
C VAL A 71 2.20 0.00 -8.75
N THR A 72 1.40 -0.06 -9.81
CA THR A 72 1.69 0.54 -11.12
C THR A 72 0.53 1.43 -11.53
N ASN A 73 0.77 2.73 -11.73
CA ASN A 73 -0.24 3.62 -12.30
C ASN A 73 -0.52 3.20 -13.75
N THR A 74 -1.75 2.79 -14.04
CA THR A 74 -2.13 2.28 -15.37
C THR A 74 -2.08 3.34 -16.47
N ARG A 75 -2.07 4.63 -16.09
CA ARG A 75 -2.10 5.76 -17.01
C ARG A 75 -0.69 6.26 -17.37
N THR A 76 0.20 6.37 -16.39
CA THR A 76 1.58 6.89 -16.59
C THR A 76 2.63 5.79 -16.69
N GLY A 77 2.36 4.62 -16.12
CA GLY A 77 3.34 3.55 -15.97
C GLY A 77 4.29 3.76 -14.79
N ASP A 78 4.08 4.75 -13.93
CA ASP A 78 4.87 4.93 -12.71
C ASP A 78 4.66 3.75 -11.76
N GLU A 79 5.73 3.32 -11.10
CA GLU A 79 5.75 2.14 -10.24
C GLU A 79 6.33 2.44 -8.87
N GLN A 80 5.76 1.83 -7.83
CA GLN A 80 6.26 1.89 -6.46
C GLN A 80 5.97 0.59 -5.73
N ILE A 81 6.84 0.19 -4.80
CA ILE A 81 6.53 -0.89 -3.85
C ILE A 81 6.00 -0.28 -2.55
N ALA A 82 4.85 -0.75 -2.10
CA ALA A 82 4.24 -0.35 -0.83
C ALA A 82 3.98 -1.56 0.07
N ARG A 83 4.09 -1.38 1.38
CA ARG A 83 3.78 -2.38 2.40
C ARG A 83 2.37 -2.18 2.93
N ILE A 84 1.61 -3.28 3.02
CA ILE A 84 0.28 -3.30 3.61
C ILE A 84 0.42 -3.21 5.14
N ILE A 85 -0.07 -2.10 5.70
CA ILE A 85 -0.07 -1.85 7.14
C ILE A 85 -1.47 -1.66 7.71
N ASP A 86 -2.48 -1.60 6.86
CA ASP A 86 -3.86 -1.33 7.26
C ASP A 86 -4.87 -2.05 6.35
N GLN A 87 -6.14 -2.01 6.72
CA GLN A 87 -7.25 -2.51 5.91
C GLN A 87 -8.16 -1.35 5.49
N CYS A 88 -8.68 -1.42 4.28
CA CYS A 88 -9.67 -0.45 3.78
C CYS A 88 -11.02 -1.14 3.48
N HIS A 89 -12.00 -0.36 3.03
CA HIS A 89 -13.32 -0.87 2.63
C HIS A 89 -13.81 -0.29 1.29
N ASN A 90 -12.93 0.37 0.53
CA ASN A 90 -13.23 1.00 -0.76
C ASN A 90 -13.00 0.06 -1.97
N GLY A 91 -12.61 -1.20 -1.73
CA GLY A 91 -12.42 -2.22 -2.76
C GLY A 91 -11.10 -2.13 -3.54
N GLY A 92 -10.12 -1.38 -3.03
CA GLY A 92 -8.85 -1.17 -3.72
C GLY A 92 -7.69 -0.95 -2.75
N LEU A 93 -7.00 0.18 -2.92
CA LEU A 93 -5.89 0.61 -2.08
C LEU A 93 -6.20 1.96 -1.44
N ASP A 94 -5.65 2.19 -0.25
CA ASP A 94 -5.52 3.52 0.32
C ASP A 94 -4.04 3.78 0.59
N LEU A 95 -3.39 4.54 -0.28
CA LEU A 95 -1.95 4.73 -0.26
C LEU A 95 -1.58 5.82 0.76
N ASP A 96 -0.42 5.74 1.40
CA ASP A 96 0.12 6.97 1.99
C ASP A 96 0.28 8.04 0.90
N VAL A 97 0.04 9.30 1.26
CA VAL A 97 0.11 10.44 0.32
C VAL A 97 1.44 10.53 -0.41
N SER A 98 2.56 10.17 0.23
CA SER A 98 3.87 10.16 -0.44
C SER A 98 3.95 9.11 -1.55
N VAL A 99 3.38 7.92 -1.31
CA VAL A 99 3.28 6.84 -2.30
C VAL A 99 2.37 7.26 -3.44
N PHE A 100 1.20 7.80 -3.12
CA PHE A 100 0.25 8.30 -4.12
C PHE A 100 0.90 9.35 -5.04
N GLN A 101 1.57 10.35 -4.46
CA GLN A 101 2.24 11.41 -5.20
C GLN A 101 3.38 10.88 -6.07
N SER A 102 4.11 9.86 -5.61
CA SER A 102 5.16 9.22 -6.42
C SER A 102 4.62 8.49 -7.65
N LEU A 103 3.35 8.08 -7.62
CA LEU A 103 2.66 7.41 -8.72
C LEU A 103 1.87 8.37 -9.62
N ASP A 104 1.70 9.64 -9.24
CA ASP A 104 0.88 10.62 -9.96
C ASP A 104 1.72 11.67 -10.69
N SER A 105 2.66 11.23 -11.55
CA SER A 105 3.66 12.12 -12.17
C SER A 105 3.12 13.23 -13.07
N ASP A 106 1.86 13.15 -13.50
CA ASP A 106 1.20 14.20 -14.28
C ASP A 106 0.02 14.87 -13.54
N GLY A 107 -0.15 14.60 -12.25
CA GLY A 107 -1.12 15.27 -11.36
C GLY A 107 -2.59 14.91 -11.56
N ASN A 108 -2.93 14.03 -12.50
CA ASN A 108 -4.34 13.72 -12.80
C ASN A 108 -5.03 13.00 -11.65
N GLY A 109 -4.30 12.18 -10.89
CA GLY A 109 -4.83 11.47 -9.74
C GLY A 109 -5.26 12.43 -8.64
N ASN A 110 -4.45 13.43 -8.35
CA ASN A 110 -4.77 14.48 -7.40
C ASN A 110 -6.01 15.28 -7.83
N ASP A 111 -6.12 15.64 -9.11
CA ASP A 111 -7.28 16.36 -9.64
C ASP A 111 -8.58 15.53 -9.57
N GLN A 112 -8.48 14.20 -9.69
CA GLN A 112 -9.62 13.27 -9.64
C GLN A 112 -9.88 12.69 -8.23
N GLY A 113 -8.98 12.94 -7.28
CA GLY A 113 -8.99 12.36 -5.93
C GLY A 113 -8.63 10.86 -5.86
N HIS A 114 -8.21 10.24 -6.97
CA HIS A 114 -7.82 8.83 -7.01
C HIS A 114 -6.97 8.49 -8.24
N LEU A 115 -6.24 7.37 -8.16
CA LEU A 115 -5.56 6.73 -9.27
C LEU A 115 -6.28 5.44 -9.69
N ILE A 116 -6.08 5.03 -10.95
CA ILE A 116 -6.34 3.66 -11.38
C ILE A 116 -5.00 2.93 -11.48
N VAL A 117 -4.80 1.95 -10.63
CA VAL A 117 -3.53 1.24 -10.48
C VAL A 117 -3.70 -0.26 -10.69
N ASN A 118 -2.70 -0.91 -11.25
CA ASN A 118 -2.52 -2.34 -11.11
C ASN A 118 -1.65 -2.62 -9.88
N TYR A 119 -2.00 -3.60 -9.07
CA TYR A 119 -1.09 -4.12 -8.04
C TYR A 119 -0.72 -5.57 -8.31
N ASP A 120 0.49 -5.95 -7.93
CA ASP A 120 0.97 -7.32 -7.87
C ASP A 120 1.54 -7.60 -6.47
N PHE A 121 1.12 -8.69 -5.82
CA PHE A 121 1.81 -9.14 -4.62
C PHE A 121 3.22 -9.60 -4.96
N VAL A 122 4.21 -9.03 -4.28
CA VAL A 122 5.64 -9.31 -4.48
C VAL A 122 6.31 -9.71 -3.16
N ASP A 123 7.47 -10.35 -3.27
CA ASP A 123 8.34 -10.57 -2.12
C ASP A 123 8.90 -9.21 -1.65
N CYS A 124 8.79 -8.95 -0.34
CA CYS A 124 9.37 -7.76 0.27
C CYS A 124 10.90 -7.84 0.35
N GLY A 125 11.50 -9.04 0.30
CA GLY A 125 12.95 -9.26 0.45
C GLY A 125 13.47 -8.88 1.83
N ASP A 126 12.64 -9.06 2.86
CA ASP A 126 12.93 -8.74 4.27
C ASP A 126 13.94 -9.66 4.93
#